data_AF-A0A0D0NHI4-F1
#
_entry.id   AF-A0A0D0NHI4-F1
#
_cell.length_a   1.000
_cell.length_b   1.000
_cell.length_c   1.000
_cell.angle_alpha   90.00
_cell.angle_beta   90.00
_cell.angle_gamma   90.00
#
_symmetry.space_group_name_H-M   'P 1'
#
loop_
_entity.id
_entity.type
_entity.pdbx_description
1 polymer ?
#
loop_
_entity_poly.entity_id
_entity_poly.type
_entity_poly.pdbx_seq_one_letter_code
_entity_poly.pdbx_strand_id
1 'polypeptide(L)'
;MRALALVLTLAACTGGAVVDLRGEGERVEIGGDVFSVERQGRTATVRNFSTGIANQGRLFRNAEAAVVMATGCDVESLTQRQGVNTYDARLAC
;
A
#
# COMPACT_ATOMS: atom_id res chain seq x y z
N MET A 1 46.62 -13.44 29.16
CA MET A 1 46.75 -13.54 27.69
C MET A 1 45.46 -14.14 27.15
N ARG A 2 44.87 -13.50 26.11
CA ARG A 2 44.08 -14.06 24.98
C ARG A 2 43.04 -15.17 25.28
N ALA A 3 41.78 -15.12 24.86
CA ALA A 3 41.17 -14.34 23.78
C ALA A 3 39.65 -14.25 23.96
N LEU A 4 39.11 -13.18 23.34
CA LEU A 4 37.73 -12.99 22.95
C LEU A 4 37.14 -14.24 22.29
N ALA A 5 35.88 -14.56 22.62
CA ALA A 5 34.97 -15.19 21.67
C ALA A 5 33.61 -14.48 21.79
N LEU A 6 33.50 -13.44 20.98
CA LEU A 6 32.33 -12.60 20.74
C LEU A 6 31.31 -13.43 19.94
N VAL A 7 30.30 -14.01 20.59
CA VAL A 7 29.19 -14.66 19.89
C VAL A 7 28.13 -13.62 19.59
N LEU A 8 28.33 -12.91 18.48
CA LEU A 8 27.27 -12.18 17.77
C LEU A 8 26.39 -13.20 17.04
N THR A 9 25.25 -13.57 17.62
CA THR A 9 24.16 -14.17 16.85
C THR A 9 23.18 -13.07 16.46
N LEU A 10 23.39 -12.55 15.24
CA LEU A 10 22.41 -11.79 14.47
C LEU A 10 21.21 -12.69 14.16
N ALA A 11 20.09 -12.51 14.85
CA ALA A 11 18.80 -13.07 14.43
C ALA A 11 17.65 -12.30 15.06
N ALA A 12 17.38 -11.09 14.55
CA ALA A 12 16.08 -10.46 14.67
C ALA A 12 15.88 -9.50 13.50
N CYS A 13 15.92 -10.03 12.27
CA CYS A 13 15.21 -9.43 11.14
C CYS A 13 13.70 -9.68 11.31
N THR A 14 13.12 -9.24 12.43
CA THR A 14 11.69 -8.96 12.50
C THR A 14 11.55 -7.49 12.17
N GLY A 15 11.79 -7.16 10.90
CA GLY A 15 11.46 -5.86 10.32
C GLY A 15 9.98 -5.63 10.60
N GLY A 16 9.71 -4.59 11.37
CA GLY A 16 8.46 -4.40 12.07
C GLY A 16 7.24 -4.56 11.17
N ALA A 17 6.42 -5.57 11.47
CA ALA A 17 4.99 -5.41 11.33
C ALA A 17 4.56 -4.36 12.36
N VAL A 18 4.73 -3.08 11.99
CA VAL A 18 3.92 -2.00 12.54
C VAL A 18 2.51 -2.35 12.10
N VAL A 19 1.82 -3.14 12.93
CA VAL A 19 0.38 -3.25 12.86
C VAL A 19 -0.11 -1.85 13.22
N ASP A 20 -0.40 -1.05 12.20
CA ASP A 20 -1.05 0.23 12.37
C ASP A 20 -2.42 -0.06 12.98
N LEU A 21 -2.55 0.19 14.28
CA LEU A 21 -3.79 0.03 15.05
C LEU A 21 -4.72 1.22 14.85
N ARG A 22 -4.48 2.05 13.83
CA ARG A 22 -5.44 3.04 13.35
C ARG A 22 -6.08 2.47 12.09
N GLY A 23 -7.40 2.47 12.00
CA GLY A 23 -8.17 2.06 10.83
C GLY A 23 -7.98 2.98 9.61
N GLU A 24 -6.77 3.48 9.40
CA GLU A 24 -6.34 4.28 8.27
C GLU A 24 -5.56 3.32 7.37
N GLY A 25 -6.10 2.99 6.19
CA GLY A 25 -5.48 2.03 5.28
C GLY A 25 -4.02 2.39 4.95
N GLU A 26 -3.23 1.39 4.57
CA GLU A 26 -1.80 1.50 4.28
C GLU A 26 -1.48 2.66 3.36
N ARG A 27 -0.55 3.52 3.77
CA ARG A 27 -0.13 4.69 2.99
C ARG A 27 0.91 4.30 1.96
N VAL A 28 0.62 4.54 0.68
CA VAL A 28 1.53 4.31 -0.44
C VAL A 28 1.75 5.60 -1.23
N GLU A 29 2.99 5.92 -1.57
CA GLU A 29 3.34 7.08 -2.39
C GLU A 29 3.94 6.64 -3.73
N ILE A 30 3.38 7.12 -4.85
CA ILE A 30 3.78 6.75 -6.20
C ILE A 30 3.81 7.99 -7.07
N GLY A 31 5.01 8.35 -7.58
CA GLY A 31 5.18 9.49 -8.48
C GLY A 31 4.69 10.82 -7.91
N GLY A 32 4.75 10.98 -6.58
CA GLY A 32 4.26 12.16 -5.86
C GLY A 32 2.77 12.16 -5.53
N ASP A 33 2.02 11.14 -5.99
CA ASP A 33 0.63 10.93 -5.59
C ASP A 33 0.59 10.02 -4.34
N VAL A 34 -0.16 10.44 -3.32
CA VAL A 34 -0.29 9.72 -2.05
C VAL A 34 -1.64 9.00 -1.98
N PHE A 35 -1.60 7.72 -1.64
CA PHE A 35 -2.76 6.85 -1.52
C PHE A 35 -2.87 6.26 -0.12
N SER A 36 -4.11 6.05 0.34
CA SER A 36 -4.43 5.18 1.47
C SER A 36 -5.17 3.96 0.93
N VAL A 37 -4.67 2.77 1.25
CA VAL A 37 -5.14 1.47 0.74
C VAL A 37 -5.71 0.63 1.87
N GLU A 38 -7.00 0.36 1.84
CA GLU A 38 -7.68 -0.46 2.83
C GLU A 38 -8.10 -1.79 2.19
N ARG A 39 -7.52 -2.91 2.64
CA ARG A 39 -7.86 -4.25 2.14
C ARG A 39 -8.91 -4.92 3.02
N GLN A 40 -9.92 -5.52 2.40
CA GLN A 40 -10.94 -6.33 3.04
C GLN A 40 -11.10 -7.66 2.27
N GLY A 41 -10.33 -8.68 2.68
CA GLY A 41 -10.34 -9.98 2.00
C GLY A 41 -9.82 -9.90 0.55
N ARG A 42 -10.71 -10.15 -0.43
CA ARG A 42 -10.44 -10.08 -1.88
C ARG A 42 -10.79 -8.72 -2.52
N THR A 43 -11.11 -7.71 -1.71
CA THR A 43 -11.32 -6.34 -2.21
C THR A 43 -10.37 -5.38 -1.53
N ALA A 44 -10.11 -4.25 -2.18
CA ALA A 44 -9.40 -3.13 -1.57
C ALA A 44 -10.04 -1.80 -1.98
N THR A 45 -10.06 -0.83 -1.07
CA THR A 45 -10.43 0.56 -1.35
C THR A 45 -9.17 1.41 -1.35
N VAL A 46 -8.95 2.18 -2.42
CA VAL A 46 -7.81 3.08 -2.56
C VAL A 46 -8.29 4.51 -2.65
N ARG A 47 -7.73 5.40 -1.84
CA ARG A 47 -8.14 6.81 -1.75
C ARG A 47 -6.95 7.72 -1.94
N ASN A 48 -7.10 8.73 -2.79
CA ASN A 48 -6.18 9.84 -2.91
C ASN A 48 -6.91 11.15 -2.59
N PHE A 49 -6.25 12.05 -1.86
CA PHE A 49 -6.83 13.33 -1.44
C PHE A 49 -6.33 14.53 -2.27
N SER A 50 -5.64 14.28 -3.39
CA SER A 50 -5.14 15.35 -4.26
C SER A 50 -6.31 16.12 -4.88
N THR A 51 -6.25 17.45 -4.81
CA THR A 51 -7.24 18.36 -5.39
C THR A 51 -6.79 18.77 -6.80
N GLY A 52 -7.57 18.44 -7.83
CA GLY A 52 -7.28 18.82 -9.22
C GLY A 52 -7.80 17.83 -10.27
N ILE A 53 -8.46 18.35 -11.32
CA ILE A 53 -9.16 17.55 -12.35
C ILE A 53 -8.19 16.95 -13.38
N ALA A 54 -7.02 17.55 -13.59
CA ALA A 54 -6.19 17.31 -14.79
C ALA A 54 -5.46 15.96 -14.88
N ASN A 55 -5.67 15.00 -13.95
CA ASN A 55 -4.77 13.85 -13.81
C ASN A 55 -5.45 12.49 -13.62
N GLN A 56 -6.75 12.35 -13.89
CA GLN A 56 -7.50 11.14 -13.52
C GLN A 56 -6.93 9.84 -14.10
N GLY A 57 -6.45 9.85 -15.35
CA GLY A 57 -5.81 8.65 -15.93
C GLY A 57 -4.49 8.27 -15.25
N ARG A 58 -3.71 9.25 -14.76
CA ARG A 58 -2.49 8.98 -13.97
C ARG A 58 -2.87 8.43 -12.60
N LEU A 59 -3.83 9.08 -11.93
CA LEU A 59 -4.29 8.66 -10.61
C LEU A 59 -4.87 7.25 -10.63
N PHE A 60 -5.60 6.87 -11.69
CA PHE A 60 -6.10 5.52 -11.86
C PHE A 60 -4.97 4.48 -11.94
N ARG A 61 -3.96 4.71 -12.78
CA ARG A 61 -2.79 3.81 -12.89
C ARG A 61 -1.99 3.74 -11.59
N ASN A 62 -1.79 4.87 -10.94
CA ASN A 62 -1.06 4.93 -9.68
C ASN A 62 -1.86 4.26 -8.54
N ALA A 63 -3.20 4.35 -8.56
CA ALA A 63 -4.05 3.64 -7.61
C ALA A 63 -3.92 2.11 -7.78
N GLU A 64 -3.90 1.60 -9.02
CA GLU A 64 -3.67 0.18 -9.29
C GLU A 64 -2.32 -0.28 -8.72
N ALA A 65 -1.24 0.44 -9.03
CA ALA A 65 0.08 0.14 -8.50
C ALA A 65 0.13 0.20 -6.96
N ALA A 66 -0.58 1.16 -6.35
CA ALA A 66 -0.69 1.27 -4.90
C ALA A 66 -1.38 0.05 -4.28
N VAL A 67 -2.44 -0.49 -4.92
CA VAL A 67 -3.08 -1.75 -4.48
C VAL A 67 -2.07 -2.90 -4.52
N VAL A 68 -1.36 -3.06 -5.63
CA VAL A 68 -0.41 -4.17 -5.80
C VAL A 68 0.70 -4.10 -4.75
N MET A 69 1.25 -2.90 -4.52
CA MET A 69 2.29 -2.67 -3.53
C MET A 69 1.84 -2.95 -2.10
N ALA A 70 0.65 -2.46 -1.70
CA ALA A 70 0.13 -2.64 -0.35
C ALA A 70 -0.35 -4.07 -0.09
N THR A 71 -0.95 -4.72 -1.09
CA THR A 71 -1.62 -6.02 -0.88
C THR A 71 -0.79 -7.23 -1.26
N GLY A 72 0.22 -7.05 -2.13
CA GLY A 72 1.00 -8.13 -2.74
C GLY A 72 0.23 -8.99 -3.74
N CYS A 73 -1.00 -8.61 -4.10
CA CYS A 73 -1.86 -9.35 -5.03
C CYS A 73 -2.04 -8.60 -6.35
N ASP A 74 -2.36 -9.35 -7.40
CA ASP A 74 -2.75 -8.77 -8.69
C ASP A 74 -4.17 -8.17 -8.62
N VAL A 75 -4.45 -7.18 -9.47
CA VAL A 75 -5.76 -6.53 -9.57
C VAL A 75 -6.57 -7.16 -10.72
N GLU A 76 -7.68 -7.81 -10.38
CA GLU A 76 -8.63 -8.35 -11.38
C GLU A 76 -9.44 -7.23 -12.03
N SER A 77 -9.86 -6.24 -11.24
CA SER A 77 -10.59 -5.08 -11.70
C SER A 77 -10.41 -3.89 -10.76
N LEU A 78 -10.43 -2.69 -11.33
CA LEU A 78 -10.38 -1.42 -10.61
C LEU A 78 -11.46 -0.49 -11.15
N THR A 79 -12.29 0.08 -10.27
CA THR A 79 -13.35 1.00 -10.65
C THR A 79 -13.26 2.28 -9.84
N GLN A 80 -13.27 3.43 -10.51
CA GLN A 80 -13.34 4.74 -9.84
C GLN A 80 -14.77 5.05 -9.42
N ARG A 81 -14.94 5.52 -8.17
CA ARG A 81 -16.22 6.09 -7.71
C ARG A 81 -16.45 7.47 -8.31
N GLN A 82 -17.68 7.76 -8.73
CA GLN A 82 -18.00 9.01 -9.41
C GLN A 82 -17.71 10.23 -8.52
N GLY A 83 -17.02 11.23 -9.09
CA GLY A 83 -16.78 12.53 -8.45
C GLY A 83 -15.70 12.55 -7.36
N VAL A 84 -14.99 11.44 -7.12
CA VAL A 84 -13.93 11.36 -6.10
C VAL A 84 -12.73 10.55 -6.60
N ASN A 85 -11.57 10.77 -5.98
CA ASN A 85 -10.35 9.99 -6.23
C ASN A 85 -10.31 8.74 -5.33
N THR A 86 -11.42 8.00 -5.32
CA THR A 86 -11.57 6.73 -4.60
C THR A 86 -11.83 5.62 -5.60
N TYR A 87 -11.11 4.51 -5.45
CA TYR A 87 -11.13 3.37 -6.35
C TYR A 87 -11.43 2.10 -5.57
N ASP A 88 -12.33 1.27 -6.09
CA ASP A 88 -12.64 -0.04 -5.56
C ASP A 88 -11.95 -1.10 -6.43
N ALA A 89 -11.14 -1.95 -5.81
CA ALA A 89 -10.35 -2.98 -6.45
C ALA A 89 -10.84 -4.38 -6.06
N ARG A 90 -10.80 -5.31 -7.01
CA ARG A 90 -10.93 -6.75 -6.77
C ARG A 90 -9.58 -7.42 -6.96
N LEU A 91 -9.20 -8.28 -6.03
CA LEU A 91 -7.86 -8.86 -5.94
C LEU A 91 -7.86 -10.33 -6.35
N ALA A 92 -6.81 -10.71 -7.09
CA ALA A 92 -6.42 -12.09 -7.34
C ALA A 92 -5.28 -12.45 -6.38
N CYS A 93 -5.69 -12.98 -5.23
CA CYS A 93 -4.88 -13.82 -4.36
C CYS A 93 -5.56 -15.21 -4.33
#